data_AF-G3I4M2-F1
#
_entry.id   AF-G3I4M2-F1
#
_cell.length_a   1.000
_cell.length_b   1.000
_cell.length_c   1.000
_cell.angle_alpha   90.00
_cell.angle_beta   90.00
_cell.angle_gamma   90.00
#
_symmetry.space_group_name_H-M   'P 1'
#
loop_
_entity.id
_entity.type
_entity.pdbx_description
1 polymer ?
#
loop_
_entity_poly.entity_id
_entity_poly.type
_entity_poly.pdbx_seq_one_letter_code
_entity_poly.pdbx_strand_id
1 'polypeptide(L)'
;MTEEERRRAARLIKRRKDSFTIYFPRVLRNIHMGFTLSQESLNILDSFVKDMFERIATEASNLARYTRRSIINSRDIQSAVYLLLPGELSKRATTEGTLALFRYISKQRTTSTSLKPKGSLSATTSKRAVASTRACPQ
;
A
#
# COMPACT_ATOMS: atom_id res chain seq x y z
N MET A 1 -10.04 -5.05 41.65
CA MET A 1 -9.20 -4.66 40.50
C MET A 1 -8.90 -3.20 40.61
N THR A 2 -7.63 -2.85 40.77
CA THR A 2 -7.18 -1.46 40.93
C THR A 2 -7.12 -0.75 39.59
N GLU A 3 -7.27 0.57 39.58
CA GLU A 3 -7.22 1.39 38.36
C GLU A 3 -5.87 1.27 37.62
N GLU A 4 -4.80 0.93 38.35
CA GLU A 4 -3.49 0.61 37.78
C GLU A 4 -3.47 -0.71 37.00
N GLU A 5 -4.15 -1.75 37.46
CA GLU A 5 -4.26 -3.04 36.74
C GLU A 5 -5.02 -2.88 35.43
N ARG A 6 -6.08 -2.06 35.42
CA ARG A 6 -6.80 -1.68 34.20
C ARG A 6 -5.93 -0.90 33.23
N ARG A 7 -5.13 0.06 33.71
CA ARG A 7 -4.17 0.80 32.87
C ARG A 7 -3.06 -0.11 32.34
N ARG A 8 -2.55 -1.05 33.14
CA ARG A 8 -1.53 -2.04 32.71
C ARG A 8 -2.10 -3.02 31.69
N ALA A 9 -3.32 -3.53 31.90
CA ALA A 9 -4.02 -4.37 30.95
C ALA A 9 -4.33 -3.62 29.65
N ALA A 10 -4.77 -2.36 29.71
CA ALA A 10 -5.00 -1.52 28.53
C ALA A 10 -3.70 -1.24 27.76
N ARG A 11 -2.57 -0.99 28.45
CA ARG A 11 -1.24 -0.88 27.82
C ARG A 11 -0.80 -2.20 27.19
N LEU A 12 -1.07 -3.33 27.82
CA LEU A 12 -0.74 -4.67 27.32
C LEU A 12 -1.60 -5.08 26.11
N ILE A 13 -2.88 -4.72 26.11
CA ILE A 13 -3.82 -4.95 25.01
C ILE A 13 -3.50 -4.04 23.82
N LYS A 14 -3.17 -2.76 24.06
CA LYS A 14 -2.68 -1.84 23.01
C LYS A 14 -1.37 -2.34 22.38
N ARG A 15 -0.46 -2.91 23.18
CA ARG A 15 0.79 -3.52 22.71
C ARG A 15 0.59 -4.69 21.74
N ARG A 16 -0.52 -5.43 21.82
CA ARG A 16 -0.72 -6.68 21.07
C ARG A 16 -1.27 -6.51 19.65
N LYS A 17 -1.83 -5.35 19.29
CA LYS A 17 -2.52 -5.17 18.00
C LYS A 17 -1.71 -4.44 16.92
N ASP A 18 -0.67 -3.70 17.32
CA ASP A 18 0.06 -2.78 16.42
C ASP A 18 1.56 -3.14 16.35
N SER A 19 1.91 -4.39 16.07
CA SER A 19 3.31 -4.79 15.88
C SER A 19 3.62 -5.13 14.42
N PHE A 20 4.75 -4.65 13.93
CA PHE A 20 5.28 -4.89 12.59
C PHE A 20 6.20 -6.12 12.50
N THR A 21 6.41 -6.82 13.62
CA THR A 21 7.35 -7.94 13.75
C THR A 21 7.15 -9.05 12.72
N ILE A 22 5.91 -9.32 12.28
CA ILE A 22 5.61 -10.33 11.27
C ILE A 22 6.16 -10.01 9.86
N TYR A 23 6.45 -8.73 9.59
CA TYR A 23 6.89 -8.27 8.28
C TYR A 23 8.42 -8.30 8.14
N PHE A 24 9.17 -8.09 9.22
CA PHE A 24 10.64 -7.98 9.15
C PHE A 24 11.32 -9.23 8.56
N PRO A 25 10.96 -10.47 8.94
CA PRO A 25 11.55 -11.67 8.31
C PRO A 25 11.15 -11.84 6.83
N ARG A 26 10.03 -11.23 6.39
CA ARG A 26 9.63 -11.24 4.97
C ARG A 26 10.47 -10.27 4.16
N VAL A 27 10.69 -9.07 4.71
CA VAL A 27 11.55 -8.05 4.09
C VAL A 27 13.01 -8.50 4.05
N LEU A 28 13.53 -9.09 5.14
CA LEU A 28 14.90 -9.57 5.20
C LEU A 28 15.17 -10.65 4.14
N ARG A 29 14.24 -11.58 3.94
CA ARG A 29 14.36 -12.64 2.93
C ARG A 29 14.43 -12.11 1.49
N ASN A 30 13.88 -10.94 1.21
CA ASN A 30 14.00 -10.31 -0.11
C ASN A 30 15.42 -9.79 -0.39
N ILE A 31 16.25 -9.61 0.66
CA ILE A 31 17.61 -9.08 0.56
C ILE A 31 18.64 -10.19 0.72
N HIS A 32 18.49 -11.03 1.76
CA HIS A 32 19.40 -12.14 2.05
C HIS A 32 18.62 -13.40 2.45
N MET A 33 18.62 -14.39 1.55
CA MET A 33 18.10 -15.72 1.85
C MET A 33 19.13 -16.48 2.69
N GLY A 34 18.81 -16.74 3.96
CA GLY A 34 19.70 -17.47 4.89
C GLY A 34 19.89 -16.80 6.25
N PHE A 35 19.52 -15.53 6.40
CA PHE A 35 19.55 -14.84 7.68
C PHE A 35 18.20 -14.87 8.39
N THR A 36 18.27 -14.83 9.72
CA THR A 36 17.12 -14.75 10.62
C THR A 36 17.33 -13.61 11.61
N LEU A 37 16.23 -13.09 12.17
CA LEU A 37 16.27 -12.02 13.17
C LEU A 37 16.00 -12.63 14.54
N SER A 38 16.78 -12.24 15.54
CA SER A 38 16.51 -12.58 16.93
C SER A 38 15.28 -11.81 17.44
N GLN A 39 14.68 -12.27 18.53
CA GLN A 39 13.54 -11.58 19.14
C GLN A 39 13.89 -10.17 19.61
N GLU A 40 15.13 -9.97 20.08
CA GLU A 40 15.62 -8.66 20.49
C GLU A 40 15.73 -7.70 19.29
N SER A 41 16.31 -8.16 18.17
CA SER A 41 16.37 -7.37 16.94
C SER A 41 14.98 -7.02 16.42
N LEU A 42 14.02 -7.94 16.51
CA LEU A 42 12.63 -7.68 16.13
C LEU A 42 11.99 -6.59 16.99
N ASN A 43 12.25 -6.57 18.30
CA ASN A 43 11.73 -5.54 19.21
C ASN A 43 12.33 -4.16 18.90
N ILE A 44 13.64 -4.09 18.64
CA ILE A 44 14.33 -2.85 18.26
C ILE A 44 13.74 -2.29 16.95
N LEU A 45 13.57 -3.15 15.94
CA LEU A 45 12.99 -2.76 14.65
C LEU A 45 11.53 -2.33 14.77
N ASP A 46 10.74 -2.99 15.61
CA ASP A 46 9.34 -2.63 15.85
C ASP A 46 9.22 -1.22 16.46
N SER A 47 10.04 -0.91 17.46
CA SER A 47 10.12 0.44 18.04
C SER A 47 10.61 1.46 17.02
N PHE A 48 11.67 1.16 16.28
CA PHE A 48 12.21 2.07 15.25
C PHE A 48 11.15 2.47 14.22
N VAL A 49 10.37 1.51 13.72
CA VAL A 49 9.32 1.79 12.73
C VAL A 49 8.20 2.64 13.34
N LYS A 50 7.84 2.41 14.60
CA LYS A 50 6.83 3.21 15.31
C LYS A 50 7.29 4.66 15.47
N ASP A 51 8.54 4.87 15.90
CA ASP A 51 9.11 6.20 16.08
C ASP A 51 9.14 6.96 14.75
N MET A 52 9.55 6.29 13.65
CA MET A 52 9.56 6.90 12.33
C MET A 52 8.15 7.18 11.80
N PHE A 53 7.19 6.28 12.05
CA PHE A 53 5.80 6.48 11.67
C PHE A 53 5.20 7.71 12.36
N GLU A 54 5.39 7.85 13.67
CA GLU A 54 4.89 9.00 14.43
C GLU A 54 5.50 10.32 13.96
N ARG A 55 6.80 10.32 13.63
CA ARG A 55 7.48 11.50 13.07
C ARG A 55 6.90 11.89 11.71
N ILE A 56 6.72 10.95 10.80
CA ILE A 56 6.15 11.21 9.46
C ILE A 56 4.70 11.68 9.57
N ALA A 57 3.89 11.03 10.41
CA ALA A 57 2.48 11.38 10.59
C ALA A 57 2.33 12.80 11.17
N THR A 58 3.14 13.14 12.17
CA THR A 58 3.17 14.47 12.77
C THR A 58 3.54 15.53 11.75
N GLU A 59 4.62 15.31 10.99
CA GLU A 59 5.09 16.29 10.01
C GLU A 59 4.09 16.46 8.84
N ALA A 60 3.50 15.37 8.35
CA ALA A 60 2.47 15.44 7.32
C ALA A 60 1.21 16.16 7.79
N SER A 61 0.82 15.97 9.06
CA SER A 61 -0.27 16.72 9.69
C SER A 61 0.04 18.21 9.75
N ASN A 62 1.27 18.58 10.12
CA ASN A 62 1.70 19.98 10.12
C ASN A 62 1.61 20.60 8.72
N LEU A 63 2.07 19.89 7.68
CA LEU A 63 1.98 20.35 6.28
C LEU A 63 0.55 20.55 5.80
N ALA A 64 -0.37 19.63 6.15
CA ALA A 64 -1.79 19.80 5.86
C ALA A 64 -2.35 21.05 6.55
N ARG A 65 -2.00 21.27 7.82
CA ARG A 65 -2.43 22.46 8.59
C ARG A 65 -1.85 23.76 8.03
N TYR A 66 -0.59 23.78 7.61
CA TYR A 66 0.03 24.96 6.96
C TYR A 66 -0.71 25.37 5.70
N THR A 67 -1.18 24.39 4.93
CA THR A 67 -1.98 24.62 3.71
C THR A 67 -3.48 24.74 3.97
N ARG A 68 -3.90 24.88 5.25
CA ARG A 68 -5.30 25.01 5.70
C ARG A 68 -6.22 23.86 5.26
N ARG A 69 -5.67 22.66 5.11
CA ARG A 69 -6.42 21.45 4.80
C ARG A 69 -6.63 20.62 6.06
N SER A 70 -7.83 20.05 6.19
CA SER A 70 -8.17 19.09 7.26
C SER A 70 -7.83 17.64 6.91
N ILE A 71 -7.49 17.38 5.64
CA ILE A 71 -7.19 16.05 5.10
C ILE A 71 -5.71 15.99 4.73
N ILE A 72 -5.03 14.95 5.21
CA ILE A 72 -3.65 14.62 4.84
C ILE A 72 -3.68 13.89 3.49
N ASN A 73 -3.02 14.47 2.49
CA ASN A 73 -2.89 13.91 1.16
C ASN A 73 -1.55 13.18 0.96
N SER A 74 -1.44 12.38 -0.11
CA SER A 74 -0.19 11.68 -0.46
C SER A 74 0.99 12.63 -0.63
N ARG A 75 0.76 13.85 -1.14
CA ARG A 75 1.79 14.90 -1.25
C ARG A 75 2.34 15.33 0.12
N ASP A 76 1.50 15.39 1.15
CA ASP A 76 1.92 15.78 2.50
C ASP A 76 2.83 14.71 3.10
N ILE A 77 2.47 13.43 2.92
CA ILE A 77 3.30 12.30 3.33
C ILE A 77 4.65 12.30 2.57
N GLN A 78 4.62 12.48 1.25
CA GLN A 78 5.83 12.54 0.43
C GLN A 78 6.77 13.68 0.86
N SER A 79 6.21 14.86 1.12
CA SER A 79 6.97 16.02 1.56
C SER A 79 7.53 15.81 2.97
N ALA A 80 6.75 15.24 3.89
CA ALA A 80 7.19 14.89 5.24
C ALA A 80 8.37 13.91 5.21
N VAL A 81 8.30 12.86 4.37
CA VAL A 81 9.40 11.91 4.18
C VAL A 81 10.66 12.61 3.67
N TYR A 82 10.51 13.55 2.73
CA TYR A 82 11.64 14.31 2.20
C TYR A 82 12.29 15.22 3.24
N LEU A 83 11.50 15.81 4.14
CA LEU A 83 12.00 16.66 5.22
C LEU A 83 12.69 15.85 6.34
N LEU A 84 12.20 14.65 6.64
CA LEU A 84 12.68 13.83 7.76
C LEU A 84 13.91 12.97 7.43
N LEU A 85 14.06 12.53 6.18
CA LEU A 85 15.14 11.63 5.77
C LEU A 85 16.26 12.38 5.03
N PRO A 86 17.54 12.11 5.34
CA PRO A 86 18.65 12.79 4.70
C PRO A 86 19.03 12.20 3.33
N GLY A 87 19.47 13.07 2.42
CA GLY A 87 20.24 12.71 1.23
C GLY A 87 19.59 11.66 0.32
N GLU A 88 20.29 10.56 0.06
CA GLU A 88 19.83 9.51 -0.86
C GLU A 88 18.70 8.65 -0.28
N LEU A 89 18.55 8.61 1.06
CA LEU A 89 17.49 7.85 1.71
C LEU A 89 16.11 8.42 1.38
N SER A 90 15.96 9.75 1.35
CA SER A 90 14.68 10.39 1.02
C SER A 90 14.26 10.11 -0.43
N LYS A 91 15.21 10.13 -1.36
CA LYS A 91 14.95 9.83 -2.78
C LYS A 91 14.48 8.40 -2.97
N ARG A 92 15.17 7.42 -2.35
CA ARG A 92 14.79 6.00 -2.40
C ARG A 92 13.43 5.78 -1.77
N ALA A 93 13.20 6.29 -0.56
CA ALA A 93 11.92 6.17 0.14
C ALA A 93 10.75 6.74 -0.67
N THR A 94 10.95 7.91 -1.30
CA THR A 94 9.95 8.55 -2.16
C THR A 94 9.65 7.71 -3.40
N THR A 95 10.69 7.14 -4.02
CA THR A 95 10.56 6.31 -5.23
C THR A 95 9.78 5.02 -4.91
N GLU A 96 10.15 4.34 -3.83
CA GLU A 96 9.44 3.14 -3.35
C GLU A 96 7.99 3.44 -2.97
N GLY A 97 7.74 4.55 -2.27
CA GLY A 97 6.39 4.98 -1.92
C GLY A 97 5.52 5.27 -3.14
N THR A 98 6.09 5.92 -4.15
CA THR A 98 5.39 6.22 -5.42
C THR A 98 5.08 4.92 -6.19
N LEU A 99 6.04 4.00 -6.25
CA LEU A 99 5.85 2.70 -6.89
C LEU A 99 4.76 1.87 -6.20
N ALA A 100 4.72 1.89 -4.87
CA ALA A 100 3.66 1.24 -4.10
C ALA A 100 2.27 1.83 -4.42
N LEU A 101 2.17 3.17 -4.54
CA LEU A 101 0.93 3.84 -4.94
C LEU A 101 0.49 3.42 -6.36
N PHE A 102 1.41 3.35 -7.31
CA PHE A 102 1.10 2.87 -8.66
C PHE A 102 0.58 1.43 -8.67
N ARG A 103 1.23 0.52 -7.93
CA ARG A 103 0.79 -0.88 -7.80
C ARG A 103 -0.62 -0.97 -7.21
N TYR A 104 -0.92 -0.16 -6.20
CA TYR A 104 -2.24 -0.10 -5.59
C TYR A 104 -3.32 0.38 -6.56
N ILE A 105 -3.08 1.49 -7.28
CA ILE A 105 -4.02 2.03 -8.27
C ILE A 105 -4.27 1.00 -9.39
N SER A 106 -3.22 0.37 -9.91
CA SER A 106 -3.34 -0.66 -10.95
C SER A 106 -4.17 -1.86 -10.50
N LYS A 107 -3.95 -2.33 -9.26
CA LYS A 107 -4.73 -3.43 -8.69
C LYS A 107 -6.22 -3.08 -8.58
N GLN A 108 -6.55 -1.86 -8.15
CA GLN A 108 -7.95 -1.43 -8.06
C GLN A 108 -8.68 -1.44 -9.40
N ARG A 109 -8.02 -1.02 -10.49
CA ARG A 109 -8.64 -1.02 -11.83
C ARG A 109 -9.02 -2.43 -12.29
N THR A 110 -8.19 -3.43 -11.98
CA THR A 110 -8.47 -4.83 -12.35
C THR A 110 -9.63 -5.45 -11.57
N THR A 111 -9.87 -4.99 -10.34
CA THR A 111 -10.99 -5.47 -9.52
C THR A 111 -12.33 -4.83 -9.93
N SER A 112 -12.32 -3.60 -10.44
CA SER A 112 -13.53 -2.91 -10.94
C SER A 112 -14.04 -3.45 -12.29
N THR A 113 -13.18 -4.07 -13.11
CA THR A 113 -13.56 -4.67 -14.40
C THR A 113 -14.16 -6.08 -14.29
N SER A 114 -14.28 -6.64 -13.09
CA SER A 114 -14.84 -7.98 -12.85
C SER A 114 -16.32 -7.97 -12.41
N LEU A 115 -17.08 -6.92 -12.74
CA LEU A 115 -18.55 -7.00 -12.76
C LEU A 115 -18.96 -7.70 -14.06
N LYS A 116 -19.38 -8.96 -13.92
CA LYS A 116 -19.83 -9.87 -15.00
C LYS A 116 -20.78 -9.15 -15.98
N PRO A 117 -20.63 -9.32 -17.31
CA PRO A 117 -21.75 -9.13 -18.21
C PRO A 117 -22.76 -10.26 -17.93
N LYS A 118 -23.89 -9.93 -17.30
CA LYS A 118 -25.11 -10.74 -17.38
C LYS A 118 -25.84 -10.33 -18.66
N GLY A 119 -26.06 -11.27 -19.56
CA GLY A 119 -26.87 -11.01 -20.75
C GLY A 119 -26.63 -12.04 -21.85
N SER A 120 -27.28 -13.17 -21.72
CA SER A 120 -27.59 -14.10 -22.80
C SER A 120 -28.24 -13.37 -23.98
N LEU A 121 -27.74 -13.58 -25.20
CA LEU A 121 -28.55 -13.51 -26.41
C LEU A 121 -28.11 -14.63 -27.36
N SER A 122 -28.92 -15.68 -27.36
CA SER A 122 -29.05 -16.68 -28.40
C SER A 122 -29.34 -16.02 -29.75
N ALA A 123 -28.61 -16.40 -30.79
CA ALA A 123 -29.01 -16.18 -32.18
C ALA A 123 -28.68 -17.44 -32.99
N THR A 124 -29.69 -18.29 -33.06
CA THR A 124 -30.09 -19.17 -34.16
C THR A 124 -29.18 -19.20 -35.40
N THR A 125 -28.52 -20.34 -35.60
CA THR A 125 -28.02 -20.78 -36.90
C THR A 125 -29.22 -21.10 -37.79
N SER A 126 -29.50 -20.25 -38.79
CA SER A 126 -30.40 -20.60 -39.90
C SER A 126 -29.75 -20.25 -41.24
N LYS A 127 -29.83 -21.22 -42.14
CA LYS A 127 -29.22 -21.33 -43.47
C LYS A 127 -29.72 -20.23 -44.42
N ARG A 128 -28.87 -19.78 -45.37
CA ARG A 128 -28.85 -20.19 -46.80
C ARG A 128 -28.18 -19.13 -47.71
N ALA A 129 -27.32 -19.64 -48.60
CA ALA A 129 -26.80 -19.16 -49.90
C ALA A 129 -27.23 -17.80 -50.48
N VAL A 130 -26.32 -17.10 -51.17
CA VAL A 130 -26.10 -17.13 -52.64
C VAL A 130 -24.90 -16.22 -53.03
N ALA A 131 -24.22 -16.62 -54.11
CA ALA A 131 -23.03 -16.06 -54.77
C ALA A 131 -23.04 -14.56 -55.11
N SER A 132 -21.84 -13.98 -55.33
CA SER A 132 -21.44 -13.43 -56.65
C SER A 132 -20.14 -12.59 -56.59
N THR A 133 -19.15 -13.06 -57.32
CA THR A 133 -18.11 -12.40 -58.15
C THR A 133 -18.00 -10.86 -58.25
N ARG A 134 -16.74 -10.39 -58.16
CA ARG A 134 -15.99 -9.35 -58.96
C ARG A 134 -15.10 -8.52 -58.01
N ALA A 135 -13.76 -8.55 -58.06
CA ALA A 135 -12.82 -8.16 -59.13
C ALA A 135 -12.98 -6.71 -59.61
N CYS A 136 -12.09 -5.80 -59.18
CA CYS A 136 -11.35 -4.85 -60.03
C CYS A 136 -10.37 -3.95 -59.22
N PRO A 137 -9.34 -3.37 -59.89
CA PRO A 137 -8.06 -2.95 -59.29
C PRO A 137 -7.79 -1.42 -59.34
N GLN A 138 -6.61 -1.03 -58.89
CA GLN A 138 -5.80 0.07 -59.44
C GLN A 138 -4.42 -0.49 -59.76
#